data_AF-A0A209C859-F1
#
_entry.id   AF-A0A209C859-F1
#
_cell.length_a   1.000
_cell.length_b   1.000
_cell.length_c   1.000
_cell.angle_alpha   90.00
_cell.angle_beta   90.00
_cell.angle_gamma   90.00
#
_symmetry.space_group_name_H-M   'P 1'
#
loop_
_entity.id
_entity.type
_entity.pdbx_description
1 polymer ?
#
loop_
_entity_poly.entity_id
_entity_poly.type
_entity_poly.pdbx_seq_one_letter_code
_entity_poly.pdbx_strand_id
1 'polypeptide(L)'
;MTDDDGCTAHTGALTARPAGVHALLVELPDAERTAAFHAEVLRRRAAGALPPVEEIVPGARTVLLDGVPDPEALARRIAGWEVPPVADDTGDVVEIPVRYDGPDLADVAALWGVGPEEVGALHGSHTYRVAFCGFAPGFGYLTGLPPHLHVPRRSTPRTRVPAGAVALAGPYSAVYPRATPGGWQLIGTMPDPRPLWNPARERAALLAPGTRVRFVTVGGATAAGATTGGVAAGADTTTGGTAAAGAGPGAGA
;
A
#
# COMPACT_ATOMS: atom_id res chain seq x y z
N MET A 1 -1.70 -49.74 20.80
CA MET A 1 -2.49 -50.19 19.64
C MET A 1 -3.68 -49.25 19.59
N THR A 2 -3.41 -47.97 19.26
CA THR A 2 -3.60 -47.36 17.91
C THR A 2 -5.08 -47.37 17.57
N ASP A 3 -5.81 -46.30 17.33
CA ASP A 3 -5.68 -44.84 17.22
C ASP A 3 -7.14 -44.36 17.45
N ASP A 4 -7.53 -43.12 17.73
CA ASP A 4 -7.47 -41.97 16.85
C ASP A 4 -8.24 -40.87 17.61
N ASP A 5 -7.56 -40.10 18.46
CA ASP A 5 -8.09 -38.83 18.93
C ASP A 5 -7.95 -37.86 17.76
N GLY A 6 -8.93 -37.90 16.87
CA GLY A 6 -9.17 -36.93 15.81
C GLY A 6 -9.44 -35.55 16.40
N CYS A 7 -8.42 -34.92 16.96
CA CYS A 7 -8.36 -33.50 17.20
C CYS A 7 -8.28 -32.82 15.83
N THR A 8 -9.43 -32.68 15.17
CA THR A 8 -9.57 -31.80 14.01
C THR A 8 -9.28 -30.38 14.49
N ALA A 9 -8.02 -29.97 14.32
CA ALA A 9 -7.62 -28.57 14.36
C ALA A 9 -8.51 -27.82 13.38
N HIS A 10 -9.49 -27.07 13.89
CA HIS A 10 -10.19 -26.06 13.11
C HIS A 10 -9.18 -24.95 12.81
N THR A 11 -8.41 -25.13 11.74
CA THR A 11 -7.66 -24.07 11.09
C THR A 11 -8.66 -22.95 10.80
N GLY A 12 -8.55 -21.82 11.51
CA GLY A 12 -9.54 -20.73 11.48
C GLY A 12 -10.01 -20.44 10.07
N ALA A 13 -11.23 -20.89 9.75
CA ALA A 13 -11.74 -20.98 8.39
C ALA A 13 -12.32 -19.64 7.95
N LEU A 14 -12.22 -19.36 6.65
CA LEU A 14 -12.98 -18.32 5.99
C LEU A 14 -14.47 -18.56 6.28
N THR A 15 -15.18 -17.53 6.74
CA THR A 15 -16.64 -17.60 6.97
C THR A 15 -17.35 -16.60 6.07
N ALA A 16 -18.30 -17.06 5.27
CA ALA A 16 -19.08 -16.21 4.37
C ALA A 16 -20.54 -16.16 4.81
N ARG A 17 -21.09 -14.96 5.02
CA ARG A 17 -22.43 -14.75 5.57
C ARG A 17 -23.17 -13.67 4.77
N PRO A 18 -24.45 -13.88 4.39
CA PRO A 18 -25.24 -12.83 3.78
C PRO A 18 -25.29 -11.57 4.66
N ALA A 19 -25.17 -10.41 4.04
CA ALA A 19 -25.20 -9.10 4.69
C ALA A 19 -26.31 -8.24 4.04
N GLY A 20 -27.57 -8.62 4.26
CA GLY A 20 -28.71 -8.08 3.53
C GLY A 20 -29.05 -8.93 2.30
N VAL A 21 -29.86 -8.37 1.39
CA VAL A 21 -30.45 -9.12 0.26
C VAL A 21 -29.45 -9.32 -0.89
N HIS A 22 -28.57 -8.35 -1.11
CA HIS A 22 -27.68 -8.32 -2.27
C HIS A 22 -26.20 -8.26 -1.91
N ALA A 23 -25.83 -8.54 -0.66
CA ALA A 23 -24.42 -8.49 -0.26
C ALA A 23 -23.99 -9.74 0.52
N LEU A 24 -22.71 -10.03 0.43
CA LEU A 24 -22.04 -11.12 1.12
C LEU A 24 -20.85 -10.57 1.89
N LEU A 25 -20.83 -10.78 3.21
CA LEU A 25 -19.70 -10.47 4.07
C LEU A 25 -18.85 -11.73 4.26
N VAL A 26 -17.58 -11.64 3.87
CA VAL A 26 -16.59 -12.70 4.09
C VAL A 26 -15.68 -12.28 5.23
N GLU A 27 -15.60 -13.08 6.29
CA GLU A 27 -14.78 -12.89 7.48
C GLU A 27 -13.53 -13.80 7.40
N LEU A 28 -12.36 -13.21 7.62
CA LEU A 28 -11.06 -13.86 7.56
C LEU A 28 -10.32 -13.76 8.90
N PRO A 29 -9.44 -14.71 9.24
CA PRO A 29 -8.74 -14.71 10.53
C PRO A 29 -7.86 -13.49 10.78
N ASP A 30 -7.25 -12.94 9.74
CA ASP A 30 -6.24 -11.89 9.82
C ASP A 30 -6.18 -11.03 8.54
N ALA A 31 -5.40 -9.95 8.60
CA ALA A 31 -5.27 -8.98 7.51
C ALA A 31 -4.56 -9.57 6.28
N GLU A 32 -3.64 -10.52 6.47
CA GLU A 32 -2.90 -11.16 5.37
C GLU A 32 -3.84 -12.03 4.53
N ARG A 33 -4.62 -12.89 5.19
CA ARG A 33 -5.68 -13.69 4.54
C ARG A 33 -6.76 -12.81 3.91
N THR A 34 -7.07 -11.67 4.52
CA THR A 34 -8.02 -10.70 3.94
C THR A 34 -7.48 -10.10 2.63
N ALA A 35 -6.21 -9.70 2.61
CA ALA A 35 -5.55 -9.17 1.41
C ALA A 35 -5.45 -10.24 0.31
N ALA A 36 -5.11 -11.47 0.67
CA ALA A 36 -5.06 -12.62 -0.24
C ALA A 36 -6.43 -12.91 -0.86
N PHE A 37 -7.47 -12.96 -0.03
CA PHE A 37 -8.84 -13.18 -0.51
C PHE A 37 -9.30 -12.04 -1.42
N HIS A 38 -9.05 -10.79 -1.06
CA HIS A 38 -9.37 -9.63 -1.90
C HIS A 38 -8.68 -9.71 -3.27
N ALA A 39 -7.38 -10.05 -3.32
CA ALA A 39 -6.65 -10.24 -4.56
C ALA A 39 -7.24 -11.37 -5.40
N GLU A 40 -7.65 -12.48 -4.77
CA GLU A 40 -8.27 -13.62 -5.46
C GLU A 40 -9.65 -13.27 -6.04
N VAL A 41 -10.48 -12.50 -5.32
CA VAL A 41 -11.76 -11.99 -5.84
C VAL A 41 -11.52 -11.14 -7.09
N LEU A 42 -10.55 -10.21 -7.06
CA LEU A 42 -10.21 -9.38 -8.21
C LEU A 42 -9.70 -10.20 -9.39
N ARG A 43 -8.85 -11.19 -9.14
CA ARG A 43 -8.34 -12.11 -10.18
C ARG A 43 -9.49 -12.88 -10.85
N ARG A 44 -10.43 -13.41 -10.06
CA ARG A 44 -11.61 -14.11 -10.57
C ARG A 44 -12.55 -13.18 -11.34
N ARG A 45 -12.71 -11.92 -10.91
CA ARG A 45 -13.48 -10.91 -11.64
C ARG A 45 -12.87 -10.66 -13.01
N ALA A 46 -11.56 -10.43 -13.07
CA ALA A 46 -10.83 -10.20 -14.32
C ALA A 46 -10.89 -11.41 -15.27
N ALA A 47 -10.88 -12.63 -14.71
CA ALA A 47 -11.02 -13.88 -15.47
C ALA A 47 -12.47 -14.24 -15.85
N GLY A 48 -13.47 -13.44 -15.47
CA GLY A 48 -14.89 -13.75 -15.69
C GLY A 48 -15.42 -14.97 -14.91
N ALA A 49 -14.69 -15.42 -13.88
CA ALA A 49 -15.03 -16.58 -13.05
C ALA A 49 -15.84 -16.20 -11.79
N LEU A 50 -16.00 -14.90 -11.52
CA LEU A 50 -16.84 -14.35 -10.46
C LEU A 50 -18.24 -14.04 -11.03
N PRO A 51 -19.34 -14.34 -10.31
CA PRO A 51 -20.65 -13.83 -10.70
C PRO A 51 -20.66 -12.29 -10.67
N PRO A 52 -21.70 -11.62 -11.21
CA PRO A 52 -21.82 -10.18 -11.08
C PRO A 52 -21.69 -9.74 -9.61
N VAL A 53 -20.70 -8.88 -9.36
CA VAL A 53 -20.48 -8.19 -8.09
C VAL A 53 -20.24 -6.74 -8.49
N GLU A 54 -21.09 -5.84 -8.00
CA GLU A 54 -21.00 -4.42 -8.31
C GLU A 54 -19.78 -3.82 -7.62
N GLU A 55 -19.67 -4.04 -6.31
CA GLU A 55 -18.62 -3.48 -5.47
C GLU A 55 -17.91 -4.53 -4.61
N ILE A 56 -16.59 -4.37 -4.47
CA ILE A 56 -15.73 -5.22 -3.62
C ILE A 56 -15.04 -4.28 -2.62
N VAL A 57 -15.39 -4.41 -1.35
CA VAL A 57 -14.92 -3.52 -0.28
C VAL A 57 -14.10 -4.32 0.74
N PRO A 58 -12.76 -4.27 0.70
CA PRO A 58 -11.94 -4.87 1.75
C PRO A 58 -11.99 -4.05 3.04
N GLY A 59 -11.89 -4.73 4.17
CA GLY A 59 -11.75 -4.19 5.51
C GLY A 59 -10.55 -4.81 6.23
N ALA A 60 -10.50 -4.68 7.56
CA ALA A 60 -9.37 -5.17 8.35
C ALA A 60 -9.28 -6.71 8.43
N ARG A 61 -10.42 -7.37 8.54
CA ARG A 61 -10.56 -8.84 8.63
C ARG A 61 -11.75 -9.35 7.81
N THR A 62 -12.22 -8.52 6.89
CA THR A 62 -13.45 -8.78 6.15
C THR A 62 -13.33 -8.32 4.71
N VAL A 63 -14.08 -8.93 3.80
CA VAL A 63 -14.34 -8.39 2.46
C VAL A 63 -15.85 -8.43 2.23
N LEU A 64 -16.44 -7.27 1.96
CA LEU A 64 -17.83 -7.16 1.54
C LEU A 64 -17.91 -7.21 0.02
N LEU A 65 -18.76 -8.09 -0.49
CA LEU A 65 -19.14 -8.17 -1.90
C LEU A 65 -20.57 -7.65 -2.01
N ASP A 66 -20.79 -6.54 -2.68
CA ASP A 66 -22.11 -5.91 -2.83
C ASP A 66 -22.64 -6.01 -4.27
N GLY A 67 -23.95 -5.93 -4.44
CA GLY A 67 -24.63 -6.15 -5.72
C GLY A 67 -24.53 -7.61 -6.21
N VAL A 68 -24.42 -8.56 -5.29
CA VAL A 68 -24.41 -10.00 -5.57
C VAL A 68 -25.87 -10.48 -5.79
N PRO A 69 -26.20 -11.06 -6.96
CA PRO A 69 -27.56 -11.52 -7.23
C PRO A 69 -28.06 -12.64 -6.31
N ASP A 70 -27.15 -13.55 -5.92
CA ASP A 70 -27.43 -14.66 -5.00
C ASP A 70 -26.25 -14.81 -4.00
N PRO A 71 -26.32 -14.09 -2.85
CA PRO A 71 -25.29 -14.16 -1.84
C PRO A 71 -25.08 -15.57 -1.27
N GLU A 72 -26.15 -16.36 -1.13
CA GLU A 72 -26.05 -17.69 -0.55
C GLU A 72 -25.33 -18.68 -1.46
N ALA A 73 -25.64 -18.66 -2.77
CA ALA A 73 -24.92 -19.47 -3.74
C ALA A 73 -23.45 -19.07 -3.83
N LEU A 74 -23.15 -17.77 -3.78
CA LEU A 74 -21.77 -17.29 -3.76
C LEU A 74 -21.04 -17.71 -2.47
N ALA A 75 -21.70 -17.66 -1.30
CA ALA A 75 -21.14 -18.13 -0.03
C ALA A 75 -20.72 -19.60 -0.11
N ARG A 76 -21.60 -20.48 -0.62
CA ARG A 76 -21.30 -21.90 -0.82
C ARG A 76 -20.12 -22.12 -1.77
N ARG A 77 -20.02 -21.32 -2.84
CA ARG A 77 -18.89 -21.39 -3.78
C ARG A 77 -17.59 -20.98 -3.13
N ILE A 78 -17.58 -19.87 -2.38
CA ILE A 78 -16.38 -19.31 -1.74
C ILE A 78 -15.83 -20.27 -0.68
N ALA A 79 -16.69 -21.02 0.02
CA ALA A 79 -16.25 -22.01 1.01
C ALA A 79 -15.29 -23.08 0.42
N GLY A 80 -15.35 -23.33 -0.89
CA GLY A 80 -14.46 -24.25 -1.59
C GLY A 80 -13.30 -23.58 -2.34
N TRP A 81 -13.06 -22.27 -2.16
CA TRP A 81 -11.96 -21.61 -2.84
C TRP A 81 -10.62 -21.88 -2.17
N GLU A 82 -9.65 -22.30 -2.96
CA GLU A 82 -8.24 -22.18 -2.60
C GLU A 82 -7.78 -20.75 -2.87
N VAL A 83 -7.37 -20.06 -1.81
CA VAL A 83 -6.88 -18.68 -1.87
C VAL A 83 -5.36 -18.73 -1.75
N PRO A 84 -4.62 -18.49 -2.84
CA PRO A 84 -3.17 -18.44 -2.78
C PRO A 84 -2.74 -17.23 -1.93
N PRO A 85 -1.58 -17.30 -1.24
CA PRO A 85 -1.01 -16.14 -0.57
C PRO A 85 -0.76 -15.02 -1.59
N VAL A 86 -0.80 -13.77 -1.13
CA VAL A 86 -0.45 -12.63 -1.99
C VAL A 86 1.00 -12.79 -2.41
N ALA A 87 1.25 -12.92 -3.71
CA ALA A 87 2.60 -12.99 -4.23
C ALA A 87 3.37 -11.70 -3.91
N ASP A 88 4.67 -11.82 -3.66
CA ASP A 88 5.58 -10.68 -3.64
C ASP A 88 5.62 -10.08 -5.05
N ASP A 89 4.80 -9.05 -5.29
CA ASP A 89 4.81 -8.36 -6.58
C ASP A 89 6.05 -7.46 -6.72
N THR A 90 6.60 -7.40 -7.93
CA THR A 90 7.67 -6.47 -8.33
C THR A 90 7.14 -5.19 -8.98
N GLY A 91 5.85 -4.90 -8.79
CA GLY A 91 5.15 -3.76 -9.38
C GLY A 91 5.48 -2.42 -8.74
N ASP A 92 4.88 -1.37 -9.30
CA ASP A 92 5.16 0.02 -8.97
C ASP A 92 4.92 0.33 -7.48
N VAL A 93 5.88 1.02 -6.86
CA VAL A 93 5.81 1.49 -5.48
C VAL A 93 5.50 2.98 -5.47
N VAL A 94 4.43 3.38 -4.79
CA VAL A 94 4.10 4.79 -4.59
C VAL A 94 4.99 5.36 -3.48
N GLU A 95 5.80 6.35 -3.83
CA GLU A 95 6.61 7.07 -2.85
C GLU A 95 5.82 8.22 -2.23
N ILE A 96 5.77 8.25 -0.89
CA ILE A 96 5.14 9.32 -0.12
C ILE A 96 6.24 10.15 0.55
N PRO A 97 6.43 11.42 0.15
CA PRO A 97 7.38 12.31 0.80
C PRO A 97 6.90 12.70 2.21
N VAL A 98 7.77 12.55 3.20
CA VAL A 98 7.48 12.84 4.62
C VAL A 98 8.55 13.75 5.21
N ARG A 99 8.10 14.79 5.92
CA ARG A 99 8.90 15.49 6.92
C ARG A 99 8.62 14.84 8.26
N TYR A 100 9.62 14.27 8.92
CA TYR A 100 9.45 13.66 10.25
C TYR A 100 9.51 14.75 11.32
N ASP A 101 8.42 15.52 11.41
CA ASP A 101 8.23 16.68 12.29
C ASP A 101 7.02 16.50 13.24
N GLY A 102 6.56 15.26 13.41
CA GLY A 102 5.34 14.96 14.13
C GLY A 102 5.47 15.17 15.65
N PRO A 103 4.39 15.60 16.32
CA PRO A 103 4.41 15.86 17.76
C PRO A 103 4.62 14.60 18.63
N ASP A 104 4.33 13.41 18.10
CA ASP A 104 4.51 12.14 18.81
C ASP A 104 5.79 11.40 18.36
N LEU A 105 6.65 12.05 17.57
CA LEU A 105 7.87 11.43 17.03
C LEU A 105 8.80 10.93 18.14
N ALA A 106 9.01 11.74 19.18
CA ALA A 106 9.85 11.37 20.32
C ALA A 106 9.26 10.21 21.14
N ASP A 107 7.93 10.18 21.31
CA ASP A 107 7.25 9.10 22.03
C ASP A 107 7.36 7.78 21.24
N VAL A 108 7.19 7.83 19.91
CA VAL A 108 7.39 6.68 19.03
C VAL A 108 8.84 6.21 19.04
N ALA A 109 9.81 7.14 19.02
CA ALA A 109 11.23 6.81 19.11
C ALA A 109 11.54 6.05 20.41
N ALA A 110 11.02 6.52 21.54
CA ALA A 110 11.16 5.85 22.83
C ALA A 110 10.54 4.44 22.83
N LEU A 111 9.36 4.26 22.23
CA LEU A 111 8.72 2.94 22.08
C LEU A 111 9.54 1.98 21.21
N TRP A 112 10.25 2.50 20.22
CA TRP A 112 11.11 1.72 19.33
C TRP A 112 12.54 1.54 19.86
N GLY A 113 12.93 2.25 20.93
CA GLY A 113 14.27 2.21 21.51
C GLY A 113 15.34 2.88 20.65
N VAL A 114 14.96 3.91 19.87
CA VAL A 114 15.83 4.64 18.94
C VAL A 114 15.78 6.16 19.19
N GLY A 115 16.70 6.91 18.60
CA GLY A 115 16.65 8.38 18.57
C GLY A 115 15.52 8.91 17.67
N PRO A 116 14.92 10.09 17.97
CA PRO A 116 13.88 10.68 17.11
C PRO A 116 14.28 10.87 15.65
N GLU A 117 15.57 11.14 15.39
CA GLU A 117 16.16 11.26 14.07
C GLU A 117 16.20 9.94 13.28
N GLU A 118 16.23 8.80 13.98
CA GLU A 118 16.29 7.46 13.38
C GLU A 118 14.91 6.93 12.97
N VAL A 119 13.84 7.43 13.60
CA VAL A 119 12.45 7.04 13.31
C VAL A 119 12.14 7.16 11.83
N GLY A 120 12.61 8.23 11.18
CA GLY A 120 12.34 8.45 9.76
C GLY A 120 13.00 7.43 8.84
N ALA A 121 14.26 7.08 9.14
CA ALA A 121 15.00 6.06 8.41
C ALA A 121 14.38 4.68 8.63
N LEU A 122 14.03 4.35 9.87
CA LEU A 122 13.42 3.06 10.21
C LEU A 122 12.03 2.91 9.58
N HIS A 123 11.15 3.91 9.71
CA HIS A 123 9.83 3.93 9.09
C HIS A 123 9.90 3.86 7.56
N GLY A 124 10.84 4.58 6.95
CA GLY A 124 11.05 4.60 5.49
C GLY A 124 11.75 3.37 4.91
N SER A 125 12.46 2.58 5.72
CA SER A 125 13.12 1.34 5.29
C SER A 125 12.15 0.20 4.94
N HIS A 126 10.90 0.31 5.39
CA HIS A 126 9.86 -0.69 5.16
C HIS A 126 9.04 -0.37 3.92
N THR A 127 8.63 -1.42 3.20
CA THR A 127 7.59 -1.32 2.17
C THR A 127 6.25 -1.64 2.78
N TYR A 128 5.28 -0.79 2.52
CA TYR A 128 3.92 -0.92 3.00
C TYR A 128 3.00 -1.37 1.87
N ARG A 129 1.85 -1.94 2.25
CA ARG A 129 0.74 -2.23 1.35
C ARG A 129 -0.55 -1.67 1.92
N VAL A 130 -1.35 -1.01 1.09
CA VAL A 130 -2.70 -0.58 1.47
C VAL A 130 -3.56 -1.82 1.71
N ALA A 131 -3.88 -2.11 2.96
CA ALA A 131 -4.72 -3.25 3.31
C ALA A 131 -6.17 -2.99 2.91
N PHE A 132 -6.68 -1.81 3.25
CA PHE A 132 -8.02 -1.36 2.89
C PHE A 132 -8.10 0.17 2.96
N CYS A 133 -9.15 0.73 2.36
CA CYS A 133 -9.46 2.15 2.44
C CYS A 133 -10.75 2.34 3.24
N GLY A 134 -10.85 3.43 3.99
CA GLY A 134 -12.00 3.71 4.86
C GLY A 134 -11.79 5.00 5.64
N PHE A 135 -12.67 5.31 6.60
CA PHE A 135 -12.66 6.52 7.43
C PHE A 135 -12.91 7.85 6.68
N ALA A 136 -12.15 8.14 5.62
CA ALA A 136 -12.34 9.29 4.74
C ALA A 136 -11.87 8.98 3.31
N PRO A 137 -12.41 9.65 2.27
CA PRO A 137 -11.93 9.50 0.91
C PRO A 137 -10.41 9.74 0.81
N GLY A 138 -9.67 8.76 0.28
CA GLY A 138 -8.21 8.77 0.15
C GLY A 138 -7.43 8.31 1.39
N PHE A 139 -8.09 7.92 2.49
CA PHE A 139 -7.42 7.37 3.66
C PHE A 139 -7.23 5.85 3.48
N GLY A 140 -5.98 5.44 3.34
CA GLY A 140 -5.57 4.03 3.24
C GLY A 140 -4.89 3.56 4.51
N TYR A 141 -5.28 2.39 5.01
CA TYR A 141 -4.62 1.71 6.11
C TYR A 141 -3.44 0.92 5.57
N LEU A 142 -2.21 1.31 5.92
CA LEU A 142 -0.99 0.73 5.39
C LEU A 142 -0.43 -0.29 6.36
N THR A 143 -0.20 -1.52 5.91
CA THR A 143 0.44 -2.61 6.67
C THR A 143 1.83 -2.91 6.10
N GLY A 144 2.73 -3.48 6.91
CA GLY A 144 4.10 -3.78 6.48
C GLY A 144 5.15 -3.58 7.57
N LEU A 145 4.77 -2.97 8.70
CA LEU A 145 5.63 -2.87 9.87
C LEU A 145 5.71 -4.21 10.62
N PRO A 146 6.92 -4.64 11.02
CA PRO A 146 7.09 -5.84 11.83
C PRO A 146 6.47 -5.65 13.22
N PRO A 147 6.03 -6.74 13.90
CA PRO A 147 5.30 -6.65 15.17
C PRO A 147 5.98 -5.83 16.28
N HIS A 148 7.31 -5.85 16.35
CA HIS A 148 8.07 -5.11 17.36
C HIS A 148 8.06 -3.58 17.14
N LEU A 149 7.62 -3.09 15.97
CA LEU A 149 7.45 -1.67 15.67
C LEU A 149 5.99 -1.20 15.78
N HIS A 150 5.06 -2.08 16.19
CA HIS A 150 3.67 -1.70 16.37
C HIS A 150 3.53 -0.79 17.58
N VAL A 151 2.88 0.37 17.41
CA VAL A 151 2.71 1.37 18.47
C VAL A 151 1.26 1.49 18.89
N PRO A 152 0.93 1.63 20.18
CA PRO A 152 -0.45 1.78 20.60
C PRO A 152 -1.06 3.10 20.10
N ARG A 153 -2.39 3.16 20.04
CA ARG A 153 -3.10 4.43 19.90
C ARG A 153 -2.87 5.30 21.14
N ARG A 154 -3.01 6.60 20.97
CA ARG A 154 -3.05 7.53 22.11
C ARG A 154 -4.24 7.21 23.00
N SER A 155 -4.05 7.35 24.31
CA SER A 155 -5.11 7.18 25.32
C SER A 155 -6.24 8.20 25.13
N THR A 156 -5.88 9.43 24.77
CA THR A 156 -6.84 10.50 24.48
C THR A 156 -6.71 10.94 23.01
N PRO A 157 -7.76 10.76 22.18
CA PRO A 157 -7.76 11.22 20.80
C PRO A 157 -7.59 12.74 20.67
N ARG A 158 -6.97 13.20 19.59
CA ARG A 158 -6.96 14.62 19.23
C ARG A 158 -8.30 15.02 18.66
N THR A 159 -8.79 16.19 19.06
CA THR A 159 -9.96 16.83 18.45
C THR A 159 -9.71 17.20 16.99
N ARG A 160 -8.44 17.41 16.61
CA ARG A 160 -8.03 17.74 15.24
C ARG A 160 -6.64 17.20 14.93
N VAL A 161 -6.55 16.44 13.86
CA VAL A 161 -5.33 16.01 13.17
C VAL A 161 -5.28 16.75 11.83
N PRO A 162 -4.16 17.40 11.45
CA PRO A 162 -4.07 18.14 10.19
C PRO A 162 -4.05 17.22 8.96
N ALA A 163 -4.47 17.75 7.81
CA ALA A 163 -4.28 17.07 6.53
C ALA A 163 -2.77 16.93 6.24
N GLY A 164 -2.39 15.82 5.62
CA GLY A 164 -1.00 15.43 5.39
C GLY A 164 -0.32 14.79 6.60
N ALA A 165 -0.94 14.72 7.78
CA ALA A 165 -0.32 14.06 8.93
C ALA A 165 -0.01 12.59 8.62
N VAL A 166 1.22 12.17 8.86
CA VAL A 166 1.69 10.78 8.79
C VAL A 166 1.63 10.19 10.18
N ALA A 167 0.98 9.04 10.31
CA ALA A 167 0.64 8.52 11.62
C ALA A 167 0.73 7.00 11.72
N LEU A 168 0.88 6.52 12.96
CA LEU A 168 0.96 5.11 13.31
C LEU A 168 -0.10 4.72 14.35
N ALA A 169 -0.67 3.53 14.21
CA ALA A 169 -1.50 2.87 15.22
C ALA A 169 -1.59 1.36 15.02
N GLY A 170 -1.16 0.60 16.02
CA GLY A 170 -1.01 -0.84 15.99
C GLY A 170 -0.11 -1.26 14.82
N PRO A 171 -0.58 -2.16 13.94
CA PRO A 171 0.17 -2.59 12.77
C PRO A 171 0.14 -1.60 11.60
N TYR A 172 -0.58 -0.49 11.75
CA TYR A 172 -0.91 0.39 10.63
C TYR A 172 -0.10 1.68 10.63
N SER A 173 0.30 2.10 9.44
CA SER A 173 0.67 3.48 9.10
C SER A 173 -0.40 4.10 8.20
N ALA A 174 -0.48 5.42 8.13
CA ALA A 174 -1.41 6.13 7.25
C ALA A 174 -0.99 7.57 7.02
N VAL A 175 -1.55 8.18 5.96
CA VAL A 175 -1.52 9.64 5.75
C VAL A 175 -2.95 10.17 5.77
N TYR A 176 -3.21 11.16 6.61
CA TYR A 176 -4.51 11.81 6.70
C TYR A 176 -4.76 12.69 5.47
N PRO A 177 -5.73 12.37 4.59
CA PRO A 177 -5.97 13.17 3.37
C PRO A 177 -6.67 14.51 3.68
N ARG A 178 -7.32 14.62 4.84
CA ARG A 178 -8.08 15.80 5.30
C ARG A 178 -7.98 15.93 6.82
N ALA A 179 -8.28 17.13 7.33
CA ALA A 179 -8.30 17.36 8.76
C ALA A 179 -9.49 16.65 9.42
N THR A 180 -9.22 15.81 10.42
CA THR A 180 -10.22 14.99 11.12
C THR A 180 -9.81 14.76 12.59
N PRO A 181 -10.73 14.44 13.51
CA PRO A 181 -10.33 13.95 14.83
C PRO A 181 -9.65 12.57 14.71
N GLY A 182 -8.68 12.27 15.57
CA GLY A 182 -7.92 11.03 15.46
C GLY A 182 -7.02 10.74 16.66
N GLY A 183 -6.87 9.45 16.99
CA GLY A 183 -6.06 8.97 18.12
C GLY A 183 -4.76 8.28 17.74
N TRP A 184 -4.28 8.45 16.50
CA TRP A 184 -3.03 7.84 16.05
C TRP A 184 -1.83 8.70 16.47
N GLN A 185 -0.68 8.05 16.62
CA GLN A 185 0.60 8.70 16.92
C GLN A 185 1.09 9.41 15.65
N LEU A 186 1.26 10.73 15.69
CA LEU A 186 1.66 11.55 14.56
C LEU A 186 3.18 11.68 14.54
N ILE A 187 3.81 11.10 13.52
CA ILE A 187 5.29 11.06 13.38
C ILE A 187 5.81 12.03 12.32
N GLY A 188 4.95 12.60 11.48
CA GLY A 188 5.40 13.54 10.48
C GLY A 188 4.28 14.12 9.63
N THR A 189 4.69 14.80 8.57
CA THR A 189 3.79 15.52 7.65
C THR A 189 4.21 15.28 6.20
N MET A 190 3.25 14.88 5.37
CA MET A 190 3.35 14.91 3.91
C MET A 190 3.06 16.35 3.43
N PRO A 191 4.03 17.05 2.80
CA PRO A 191 3.86 18.47 2.46
C PRO A 191 2.71 18.77 1.49
N ASP A 192 2.44 17.86 0.55
CA ASP A 192 1.33 17.99 -0.40
C ASP A 192 0.44 16.73 -0.38
N PRO A 193 -0.66 16.73 0.40
CA PRO A 193 -1.58 15.59 0.47
C PRO A 193 -2.58 15.54 -0.69
N ARG A 194 -2.64 16.53 -1.60
CA ARG A 194 -3.59 16.55 -2.73
C ARG A 194 -3.51 15.32 -3.63
N PRO A 195 -2.33 14.73 -3.90
CA PRO A 195 -2.25 13.51 -4.70
C PRO A 195 -2.98 12.31 -4.08
N LEU A 196 -3.18 12.26 -2.76
CA LEU A 196 -3.84 11.12 -2.10
C LEU A 196 -5.30 10.95 -2.56
N TRP A 197 -5.97 12.07 -2.83
CA TRP A 197 -7.33 12.11 -3.32
C TRP A 197 -7.54 13.26 -4.31
N ASN A 198 -7.75 12.92 -5.58
CA ASN A 198 -8.06 13.89 -6.63
C ASN A 198 -9.23 13.38 -7.49
N PRO A 199 -10.44 13.93 -7.34
CA PRO A 199 -11.62 13.47 -8.08
C PRO A 199 -11.54 13.73 -9.59
N ALA A 200 -10.61 14.57 -10.06
CA ALA A 200 -10.41 14.84 -11.48
C ALA A 200 -9.48 13.83 -12.18
N ARG A 201 -8.89 12.86 -11.46
CA ARG A 201 -8.06 11.79 -12.04
C ARG A 201 -8.89 10.55 -12.30
N GLU A 202 -8.51 9.80 -13.34
CA GLU A 202 -9.09 8.49 -13.68
C GLU A 202 -9.06 7.54 -12.47
N ARG A 203 -7.93 7.49 -11.74
CA ARG A 203 -7.84 6.85 -10.43
C ARG A 203 -7.86 7.91 -9.33
N ALA A 204 -9.06 8.19 -8.80
CA ALA A 204 -9.27 9.28 -7.86
C ALA A 204 -8.52 9.11 -6.53
N ALA A 205 -8.40 7.87 -6.03
CA ALA A 205 -7.56 7.53 -4.89
C ALA A 205 -6.20 7.00 -5.36
N LEU A 206 -5.11 7.65 -4.93
CA LEU A 206 -3.75 7.17 -5.18
C LEU A 206 -3.48 5.85 -4.43
N LEU A 207 -4.05 5.74 -3.23
CA LEU A 207 -3.93 4.59 -2.34
C LEU A 207 -5.18 3.73 -2.46
N ALA A 208 -5.20 2.78 -3.38
CA ALA A 208 -6.24 1.75 -3.43
C ALA A 208 -5.74 0.47 -2.74
N PRO A 209 -6.64 -0.41 -2.27
CA PRO A 209 -6.24 -1.67 -1.64
C PRO A 209 -5.32 -2.48 -2.56
N GLY A 210 -4.23 -3.00 -1.99
CA GLY A 210 -3.15 -3.67 -2.70
C GLY A 210 -2.02 -2.76 -3.18
N THR A 211 -2.19 -1.44 -3.25
CA THR A 211 -1.10 -0.52 -3.66
C THR A 211 0.09 -0.62 -2.70
N ARG A 212 1.30 -0.73 -3.25
CA ARG A 212 2.56 -0.69 -2.50
C ARG A 212 3.00 0.75 -2.27
N VAL A 213 3.49 1.03 -1.07
CA VAL A 213 3.84 2.37 -0.62
C VAL A 213 5.19 2.34 0.08
N ARG A 214 6.01 3.35 -0.15
CA ARG A 214 7.24 3.61 0.63
C ARG A 214 7.26 5.06 1.08
N PHE A 215 7.60 5.30 2.33
CA PHE A 215 7.78 6.65 2.84
C PHE A 215 9.22 7.10 2.60
N VAL A 216 9.39 8.28 2.02
CA VAL A 216 10.71 8.85 1.71
C VAL A 216 10.86 10.19 2.44
N THR A 217 11.99 10.39 3.12
CA THR A 217 12.25 11.66 3.81
C THR A 217 12.41 12.77 2.78
N VAL A 218 11.73 13.91 2.98
CA VAL A 218 11.88 15.08 2.10
C VAL A 218 13.34 15.53 2.07
N GLY A 219 13.94 15.56 0.88
CA GLY A 219 15.36 15.89 0.67
C GLY A 219 16.31 14.69 0.67
N GLY A 220 15.81 13.47 0.94
CA GLY A 220 16.55 12.24 0.69
C GLY A 220 16.54 11.93 -0.80
N ALA A 221 17.71 11.87 -1.43
CA ALA A 221 17.83 11.49 -2.83
C ALA A 221 17.36 10.04 -3.02
N THR A 222 16.31 9.84 -3.82
CA THR A 222 16.07 8.53 -4.44
C THR A 222 17.17 8.31 -5.47
N ALA A 223 18.04 7.33 -5.25
CA ALA A 223 18.91 6.82 -6.30
C ALA A 223 18.02 6.16 -7.37
N ALA A 224 17.55 6.98 -8.31
CA ALA A 224 16.86 6.53 -9.51
C ALA A 224 17.81 5.63 -10.29
N GLY A 225 17.31 4.43 -10.65
CA GLY A 225 18.04 3.44 -11.41
C GLY A 225 18.65 4.05 -12.66
N ALA A 226 19.97 3.92 -12.76
CA ALA A 226 20.72 4.28 -13.93
C ALA A 226 20.18 3.51 -15.14
N THR A 227 19.68 4.26 -16.12
CA THR A 227 19.54 3.83 -17.50
C THR A 227 20.90 3.34 -17.97
N THR A 228 21.10 2.02 -17.98
CA THR A 228 22.26 1.45 -18.68
C THR A 228 21.87 1.33 -20.13
N GLY A 229 22.53 2.17 -20.93
CA GLY A 229 22.29 2.37 -22.34
C GLY A 229 22.39 1.10 -23.17
N GLY A 230 21.63 1.13 -24.27
CA GLY A 230 21.72 0.17 -25.35
C GLY A 230 23.08 0.23 -26.04
N VAL A 231 23.59 -0.96 -26.32
CA VAL A 231 24.65 -1.31 -27.26
C VAL A 231 24.12 -2.61 -27.90
N ALA A 232 24.09 -2.87 -29.20
CA ALA A 232 24.41 -2.15 -30.42
C ALA A 232 23.71 -2.91 -31.57
N ALA A 233 23.53 -2.26 -32.71
CA ALA A 233 23.49 -2.96 -34.00
C ALA A 233 24.14 -2.02 -35.03
N GLY A 234 25.32 -2.40 -35.48
CA GLY A 234 26.09 -1.71 -36.51
C GLY A 234 25.78 -2.22 -37.92
N ALA A 235 26.11 -1.37 -38.89
CA ALA A 235 26.39 -1.62 -40.31
C ALA A 235 26.43 -0.21 -40.96
N ASP A 236 27.28 0.16 -41.91
CA ASP A 236 28.40 -0.46 -42.60
C ASP A 236 29.16 0.68 -43.32
N THR A 237 30.49 0.64 -43.21
CA THR A 237 31.59 1.06 -44.10
C THR A 237 31.42 2.11 -45.24
N THR A 238 32.47 2.94 -45.41
CA THR A 238 33.15 3.29 -46.69
C THR A 238 33.09 4.76 -47.22
N THR A 239 34.24 5.44 -47.03
CA THR A 239 35.01 6.25 -48.03
C THR A 239 34.78 7.75 -48.27
N GLY A 240 35.92 8.47 -48.25
CA GLY A 240 36.22 9.73 -48.94
C GLY A 240 36.26 10.93 -48.00
N GLY A 241 37.37 11.57 -47.63
CA GLY A 241 38.67 11.71 -48.28
C GLY A 241 38.72 12.99 -49.11
N THR A 242 39.01 14.17 -48.52
CA THR A 242 40.03 15.18 -48.96
C THR A 242 39.91 16.55 -48.27
N ALA A 243 41.05 16.97 -47.70
CA ALA A 243 41.72 18.28 -47.71
C ALA A 243 40.96 19.64 -47.64
N ALA A 244 41.34 20.47 -46.65
CA ALA A 244 41.88 21.85 -46.77
C ALA A 244 41.88 22.49 -45.36
N ALA A 245 43.01 22.79 -44.69
CA ALA A 245 44.02 23.86 -44.91
C ALA A 245 43.54 25.30 -44.58
N GLY A 246 44.21 25.94 -43.60
CA GLY A 246 44.18 27.39 -43.28
C GLY A 246 43.92 27.66 -41.79
N ALA A 247 44.94 27.86 -40.93
CA ALA A 247 45.59 29.16 -40.61
C ALA A 247 44.55 30.27 -40.33
N GLY A 248 44.49 31.01 -39.22
CA GLY A 248 45.38 31.31 -38.10
C GLY A 248 44.64 32.34 -37.18
N PRO A 249 45.30 32.92 -36.15
CA PRO A 249 44.65 33.44 -34.94
C PRO A 249 44.48 34.98 -34.88
N GLY A 250 43.68 35.47 -33.93
CA GLY A 250 43.66 36.86 -33.46
C GLY A 250 42.28 37.25 -32.88
N ALA A 251 42.12 37.39 -31.56
CA ALA A 251 42.44 38.54 -30.71
C ALA A 251 41.28 39.53 -30.58
N GLY A 252 40.86 39.80 -29.32
CA GLY A 252 40.26 41.08 -28.93
C GLY A 252 38.88 41.01 -28.27
N ALA A 253 38.88 41.30 -26.97
CA ALA A 253 37.81 41.83 -26.11
C ALA A 253 36.53 41.02 -25.90
#